data_AF-A0A2P5CSQ1-F1
#
_entry.id   AF-A0A2P5CSQ1-F1
#
_cell.length_a   1.000
_cell.length_b   1.000
_cell.length_c   1.000
_cell.angle_alpha   90.00
_cell.angle_beta   90.00
_cell.angle_gamma   90.00
#
_symmetry.space_group_name_H-M   'P 1'
#
loop_
_entity.id
_entity.type
_entity.pdbx_description
1 polymer ?
#
loop_
_entity_poly.entity_id
_entity_poly.type
_entity_poly.pdbx_seq_one_letter_code
_entity_poly.pdbx_strand_id
1 'polypeptide(L)' 'MKALGKKRVIINVGRGAFVDEQELVQFLTRGELGGAGLDVFENEPDVPKELFDLDNVVLSPHCAFIT' A
#
# COMPACT_ATOMS: atom_id res chain seq x y z
N MET A 1 10.65 4.98 -1.30
CA MET A 1 9.53 5.83 -1.79
C MET A 1 9.88 7.23 -2.30
N LYS A 2 10.97 7.85 -1.84
CA LYS A 2 11.34 9.27 -2.08
C LYS A 2 11.22 9.80 -3.52
N ALA A 3 11.53 9.00 -4.54
CA ALA A 3 11.53 9.44 -5.94
C ALA A 3 10.11 9.70 -6.51
N LEU A 4 9.06 9.07 -5.95
CA LEU A 4 7.68 9.21 -6.43
C LEU A 4 7.04 10.52 -6.00
N GLY A 5 7.16 10.85 -4.71
CA GLY A 5 6.62 12.07 -4.10
C GLY A 5 5.09 12.14 -4.02
N LYS A 6 4.60 13.30 -3.56
CA LYS A 6 3.21 13.54 -3.10
C LYS A 6 2.12 13.48 -4.18
N LYS A 7 2.48 13.38 -5.46
CA LYS A 7 1.53 13.43 -6.60
C LYS A 7 1.39 12.08 -7.33
N ARG A 8 1.97 11.02 -6.77
CA ARG A 8 2.01 9.69 -7.39
C ARG A 8 1.36 8.67 -6.48
N VAL A 9 0.79 7.64 -7.11
CA VAL A 9 0.13 6.52 -6.46
C VAL A 9 0.87 5.25 -6.84
N ILE A 10 1.02 4.34 -5.88
CA ILE A 10 1.59 3.00 -6.11
C ILE A 10 0.45 2.00 -6.15
N ILE A 11 0.47 1.10 -7.13
CA ILE A 11 -0.48 -0.01 -7.21
C ILE A 11 0.29 -1.32 -7.15
N ASN A 12 -0.07 -2.21 -6.21
CA ASN A 12 0.53 -3.54 -6.10
C ASN A 12 -0.55 -4.63 -6.09
N VAL A 13 -0.54 -5.45 -7.14
CA VAL A 13 -1.37 -6.66 -7.32
C VAL A 13 -0.51 -7.91 -7.53
N GLY A 14 0.80 -7.81 -7.26
CA GLY A 14 1.78 -8.86 -7.50
C GLY A 14 2.05 -9.69 -6.25
N ARG A 15 3.03 -9.28 -5.47
CA ARG A 15 3.38 -9.87 -4.17
C ARG A 15 3.71 -8.75 -3.18
N GLY A 16 3.38 -8.93 -1.90
CA GLY A 16 3.70 -7.96 -0.86
C GLY A 16 5.18 -7.59 -0.82
N ALA A 17 6.05 -8.60 -0.85
CA ALA A 17 7.50 -8.46 -0.78
C ALA A 17 8.18 -7.67 -1.92
N PHE A 18 7.44 -7.16 -2.91
CA PHE A 18 7.98 -6.25 -3.93
C PHE A 18 8.15 -4.82 -3.45
N VAL A 19 7.50 -4.47 -2.35
CA VAL A 19 7.54 -3.14 -1.75
C VAL A 19 7.92 -3.29 -0.30
N ASP A 20 8.83 -2.44 0.19
CA ASP A 20 9.07 -2.30 1.63
C ASP A 20 7.81 -1.70 2.27
N GLU A 21 7.00 -2.55 2.90
CA GLU A 21 5.69 -2.18 3.43
C GLU A 21 5.80 -1.19 4.58
N GLN A 22 6.84 -1.31 5.42
CA GLN A 22 7.08 -0.36 6.50
C GLN A 22 7.43 1.03 5.96
N GLU A 23 8.29 1.14 4.94
CA GLU A 23 8.59 2.42 4.30
C GLU A 23 7.33 2.99 3.64
N LEU A 24 6.53 2.16 2.96
CA LEU A 24 5.29 2.58 2.31
C LEU A 24 4.32 3.21 3.31
N VAL A 25 4.04 2.51 4.42
CA VAL A 25 3.14 3.00 5.48
C VAL A 25 3.64 4.35 6.02
N GLN A 26 4.93 4.48 6.32
CA GLN A 26 5.49 5.74 6.82
C GLN A 26 5.28 6.91 5.84
N PHE A 27 5.50 6.68 4.54
CA PHE A 27 5.33 7.74 3.53
C PHE A 27 3.86 8.12 3.32
N LEU A 28 2.94 7.16 3.41
CA LEU A 28 1.51 7.41 3.33
C LEU A 28 1.01 8.19 4.54
N THR A 29 1.36 7.74 5.75
CA THR A 29 0.99 8.41 7.01
C THR A 29 1.53 9.84 7.10
N ARG A 30 2.73 10.10 6.56
CA ARG A 30 3.31 11.45 6.51
C ARG A 30 2.77 12.33 5.37
N GLY A 31 1.92 11.77 4.49
CA GLY A 31 1.45 12.47 3.28
C GLY A 31 2.60 12.84 2.33
N GLU A 32 3.67 12.05 2.32
CA GLU A 32 4.82 12.19 1.42
C GLU A 32 4.63 11.41 0.11
N LEU A 33 3.70 10.45 0.10
CA LEU A 33 3.20 9.75 -1.08
C LEU A 33 1.74 10.15 -1.34
N GLY A 34 1.35 10.25 -2.61
CA GLY A 34 0.00 10.65 -2.99
C GLY A 34 -1.07 9.63 -2.60
N GLY A 35 -0.72 8.34 -2.61
CA GLY A 35 -1.61 7.26 -2.18
C GLY A 35 -1.11 5.88 -2.58
N ALA A 36 -1.88 4.84 -2.24
CA ALA A 36 -1.59 3.47 -2.65
C ALA A 36 -2.85 2.64 -2.89
N GLY A 37 -2.79 1.71 -3.84
CA GLY A 37 -3.79 0.66 -4.04
C GLY A 37 -3.12 -0.70 -3.88
N LEU A 38 -3.50 -1.46 -2.85
CA LEU A 38 -2.82 -2.69 -2.47
C LEU A 38 -3.82 -3.85 -2.44
N ASP A 39 -3.55 -4.88 -3.23
CA ASP A 39 -4.25 -6.17 -3.14
C ASP A 39 -3.43 -7.20 -2.36
N VAL A 40 -2.14 -6.96 -2.17
CA VAL A 40 -1.19 -7.89 -1.54
C VAL A 40 -0.33 -7.20 -0.49
N PHE A 41 0.07 -7.95 0.54
CA PHE A 41 0.78 -7.47 1.73
C PHE A 41 1.97 -8.36 2.08
N GLU A 42 2.96 -7.85 2.80
CA GLU A 42 4.16 -8.63 3.12
C GLU A 42 3.85 -9.84 4.00
N ASN A 43 2.97 -9.67 5.00
CA ASN A 43 2.66 -10.67 6.02
C ASN A 43 1.18 -11.09 6.00
N GLU A 44 0.66 -11.44 4.82
CA GLU A 44 -0.74 -11.88 4.69
C GLU A 44 -1.09 -13.06 5.63
N PRO A 45 -2.28 -13.05 6.26
CA PRO A 45 -3.40 -12.12 6.06
C PRO A 45 -3.32 -10.82 6.91
N ASP A 46 -2.22 -10.63 7.65
CA ASP A 46 -2.05 -9.46 8.51
C ASP A 46 -1.71 -8.22 7.68
N VAL A 47 -2.51 -7.18 7.85
CA VAL A 47 -2.35 -5.88 7.18
C VAL A 47 -1.99 -4.82 8.22
N PRO A 48 -1.03 -3.92 7.94
CA PRO A 48 -0.71 -2.80 8.85
C PRO A 48 -1.96 -1.99 9.20
N LYS A 49 -2.22 -1.83 10.50
CA LYS A 49 -3.45 -1.21 11.00
C LYS A 49 -3.56 0.25 10.57
N GLU A 50 -2.43 0.92 10.47
CA GLU A 50 -2.29 2.30 10.04
C GLU A 50 -2.91 2.55 8.66
N LEU A 51 -2.92 1.55 7.77
CA LEU A 51 -3.51 1.68 6.44
C LEU A 51 -5.04 1.80 6.47
N PHE A 52 -5.71 1.27 7.50
CA PHE A 52 -7.18 1.33 7.59
C PHE A 52 -7.70 2.72 7.95
N ASP A 53 -6.87 3.57 8.56
CA ASP A 53 -7.24 4.92 8.97
C ASP A 53 -6.92 5.98 7.90
N LEU A 54 -6.37 5.57 6.75
CA LEU A 54 -5.89 6.48 5.70
C LEU A 54 -6.90 6.65 4.57
N ASP A 55 -7.29 7.89 4.29
CA ASP A 55 -8.19 8.22 3.16
C ASP A 55 -7.53 8.09 1.78
N ASN A 56 -6.20 8.04 1.73
CA ASN A 56 -5.42 8.00 0.49
C ASN A 56 -4.99 6.58 0.09
N VAL A 57 -5.63 5.54 0.62
CA VAL A 57 -5.36 4.15 0.25
C VAL A 57 -6.61 3.37 -0.11
N VAL A 58 -6.45 2.36 -0.95
CA VAL A 58 -7.48 1.34 -1.22
C VAL A 58 -6.85 -0.03 -0.99
N LEU A 59 -7.52 -0.85 -0.19
CA LEU A 59 -7.05 -2.17 0.21
C LEU A 59 -8.03 -3.24 -0.30
N SER A 60 -7.49 -4.33 -0.85
CA SER A 60 -8.24 -5.51 -1.28
C SER A 60 -7.56 -6.78 -0.73
N PRO A 61 -8.31 -7.82 -0.34
CA PRO A 61 -7.74 -8.99 0.33
C PRO A 61 -7.29 -10.07 -0.67
N HIS A 62 -6.23 -9.83 -1.43
CA HIS A 62 -5.61 -10.75 -2.40
C HIS A 62 -6.63 -11.41 -3.34
N CYS A 63 -7.49 -10.58 -3.92
CA CYS A 63 -8.64 -11.01 -4.71
C CYS A 63 -8.49 -10.74 -6.21
N ALA A 64 -7.35 -10.25 -6.71
CA ALA A 64 -7.20 -9.90 -8.12
C ALA A 64 -7.46 -11.07 -9.11
N PHE A 65 -7.43 -12.32 -8.65
CA PHE A 65 -7.70 -13.50 -9.47
C PHE A 65 -9.16 -14.00 -9.38
N ILE A 66 -9.98 -13.43 -8.48
CA ILE A 66 -11.35 -13.89 -8.21
C ILE A 66 -12.33 -13.17 -9.15
N THR A 67 -13.22 -13.94 -9.80
CA THR A 67 -14.24 -13.45 -10.75
C THR A 67 -15.64 -13.83 -10.32
#